data_AF-A0A354FLT1-F1
#
_entry.id   AF-A0A354FLT1-F1
#
_cell.length_a   1.000
_cell.length_b   1.000
_cell.length_c   1.000
_cell.angle_alpha   90.00
_cell.angle_beta   90.00
_cell.angle_gamma   90.00
#
_symmetry.space_group_name_H-M   'P 1'
#
loop_
_entity.id
_entity.type
_entity.pdbx_description
1 polymer ?
#
loop_
_entity_poly.entity_id
_entity_poly.type
_entity_poly.pdbx_seq_one_letter_code
_entity_poly.pdbx_strand_id
1 'polypeptide(L)' 'QYDIYHMQTMGEDHLAFFQRYAERVGHIQFADAPGRHQPGTGQIDFVNLFKAIDASGYQGWFGA' A
#
# COMPACT_ATOMS: atom_id res chain seq x y z
N GLN A 1 0.01 -1.80 -11.23
CA GLN A 1 -0.86 -1.06 -10.29
C GLN A 1 -0.96 -1.89 -9.03
N TYR A 2 -0.73 -1.29 -7.88
CA TYR A 2 -0.71 -1.96 -6.58
C TYR A 2 -1.80 -1.34 -5.71
N ASP A 3 -2.83 -2.11 -5.35
CA ASP A 3 -4.00 -1.65 -4.59
C ASP A 3 -3.99 -2.28 -3.19
N ILE A 4 -3.70 -1.45 -2.19
CA ILE A 4 -3.52 -1.88 -0.81
C ILE A 4 -4.85 -2.28 -0.15
N TYR A 5 -5.95 -1.63 -0.56
CA TYR A 5 -7.28 -1.94 -0.03
C TYR A 5 -7.70 -3.36 -0.38
N HIS A 6 -7.49 -3.78 -1.63
CA HIS A 6 -7.81 -5.14 -2.06
C HIS A 6 -6.93 -6.19 -1.36
N MET A 7 -5.63 -5.94 -1.22
CA MET A 7 -4.75 -6.88 -0.51
C MET A 7 -5.15 -7.06 0.95
N GLN A 8 -5.47 -5.98 1.66
CA GLN A 8 -5.96 -6.06 3.04
C GLN A 8 -7.29 -6.80 3.12
N THR A 9 -8.22 -6.53 2.20
CA THR A 9 -9.53 -7.19 2.17
C THR A 9 -9.41 -8.70 1.88
N MET A 10 -8.42 -9.10 1.10
CA MET A 10 -8.09 -10.51 0.82
C MET A 10 -7.32 -11.17 1.99
N GLY A 11 -6.92 -10.41 3.00
CA GLY A 11 -6.12 -10.91 4.12
C GLY A 11 -4.65 -11.20 3.76
N GLU A 12 -4.15 -10.60 2.68
CA GLU A 12 -2.77 -10.78 2.24
C GLU A 12 -1.81 -9.80 2.93
N ASP A 13 -0.56 -10.23 3.12
CA ASP A 13 0.51 -9.38 3.61
C ASP A 13 0.97 -8.43 2.51
N HIS A 14 0.30 -7.29 2.45
CA HIS A 14 0.54 -6.23 1.49
C HIS A 14 1.98 -5.68 1.61
N LEU A 15 2.55 -5.60 2.82
CA LEU A 15 3.91 -5.10 3.04
C LEU A 15 4.97 -6.03 2.42
N ALA A 16 4.85 -7.33 2.67
CA ALA A 16 5.76 -8.33 2.11
C ALA A 16 5.65 -8.39 0.58
N PHE A 17 4.44 -8.26 0.04
CA PHE A 17 4.23 -8.16 -1.40
C PHE A 17 4.91 -6.93 -1.98
N PHE A 18 4.71 -5.76 -1.36
CA PHE A 18 5.31 -4.53 -1.84
C PHE A 18 6.84 -4.63 -1.86
N GLN A 19 7.47 -5.09 -0.78
CA GLN A 19 8.93 -5.26 -0.72
C GLN A 19 9.47 -6.19 -1.82
N ARG A 20 8.72 -7.24 -2.17
CA ARG A 20 9.13 -8.19 -3.22
C ARG A 20 8.99 -7.64 -4.64
N TYR A 21 8.03 -6.75 -4.86
CA TYR A 21 7.65 -6.29 -6.20
C TYR A 21 7.83 -4.78 -6.40
N ALA A 22 8.41 -4.05 -5.45
CA ALA A 22 8.53 -2.59 -5.45
C ALA A 22 9.06 -2.03 -6.78
N GLU A 23 10.10 -2.66 -7.35
CA GLU A 23 10.71 -2.26 -8.63
C GLU A 23 9.77 -2.38 -9.84
N ARG A 24 8.72 -3.20 -9.74
CA ARG A 24 7.73 -3.44 -10.79
C ARG A 24 6.45 -2.62 -10.59
N VAL A 25 6.30 -1.96 -9.45
CA VAL A 25 5.13 -1.13 -9.18
C VAL A 25 5.37 0.23 -9.86
N GLY A 26 4.48 0.61 -10.79
CA GLY A 26 4.52 1.96 -11.41
C GLY A 26 3.53 2.95 -10.79
N HIS A 27 2.51 2.44 -10.10
CA HIS A 27 1.45 3.25 -9.49
C HIS A 27 0.88 2.51 -8.26
N ILE A 28 0.88 3.21 -7.12
CA ILE A 28 0.34 2.74 -5.84
C ILE A 28 -1.00 3.43 -5.59
N GLN A 29 -2.04 2.64 -5.38
CA GLN A 29 -3.33 3.10 -4.92
C GLN A 29 -3.57 2.65 -3.48
N PHE A 30 -3.95 3.59 -2.63
CA PHE A 30 -4.25 3.33 -1.23
C PHE A 30 -5.63 3.86 -0.86
N ALA A 31 -6.40 3.03 -0.17
CA ALA A 31 -7.63 3.43 0.50
C ALA A 31 -7.74 2.63 1.80
N ASP A 32 -8.35 3.20 2.83
CA ASP A 32 -8.43 2.52 4.11
C ASP A 32 -9.48 1.39 4.12
N ALA A 33 -9.23 0.29 4.81
CA ALA A 33 -10.15 -0.83 4.91
C ALA A 33 -10.73 -0.92 6.34
N PRO A 34 -12.02 -1.30 6.51
CA PRO A 34 -12.96 -1.81 5.50
C PRO A 34 -13.83 -0.73 4.80
N GLY A 35 -13.71 0.54 5.16
CA GLY A 35 -14.64 1.59 4.73
C GLY A 35 -14.30 2.37 3.45
N ARG A 36 -13.14 2.14 2.82
CA ARG A 36 -12.54 3.05 1.81
C ARG A 36 -12.51 4.51 2.27
N HIS A 37 -12.26 4.71 3.56
CA HIS A 37 -12.12 6.04 4.12
C HIS A 37 -10.72 6.59 3.92
N GLN A 38 -10.49 7.79 4.48
CA GLN A 38 -9.18 8.42 4.49
C GLN A 38 -8.14 7.52 5.18
N PRO A 39 -6.89 7.48 4.69
CA PRO A 39 -5.81 6.70 5.29
C PRO A 39 -5.61 7.07 6.77
N GLY A 40 -5.64 6.06 7.65
CA GLY A 40 -5.44 6.21 9.10
C GLY A 40 -6.70 6.10 9.95
N THR A 41 -7.84 5.75 9.35
CA THR A 41 -9.14 5.55 10.03
C THR A 41 -9.55 4.07 10.13
N GLY A 42 -8.82 3.17 9.49
CA GLY A 42 -9.09 1.74 9.43
C GLY A 42 -7.91 0.89 9.93
N GLN A 43 -7.76 -0.31 9.36
CA GLN A 43 -6.86 -1.34 9.89
C GLN A 43 -5.52 -1.44 9.14
N ILE A 44 -5.28 -0.55 8.17
CA ILE A 44 -4.07 -0.58 7.36
C ILE A 44 -2.98 0.25 8.03
N ASP A 45 -1.82 -0.36 8.26
CA ASP A 45 -0.65 0.33 8.81
C ASP A 45 0.08 1.12 7.72
N PHE A 46 -0.49 2.28 7.38
CA PHE A 46 0.09 3.19 6.40
C PHE A 46 1.48 3.71 6.82
N VAL A 47 1.77 3.78 8.11
CA VAL A 47 3.07 4.28 8.60
C VAL A 47 4.19 3.34 8.18
N ASN A 48 4.04 2.04 8.45
CA ASN A 48 5.05 1.06 8.07
C ASN A 48 5.10 0.86 6.56
N LEU A 49 3.96 0.96 5.88
CA LEU A 49 3.91 0.90 4.43
C LEU A 49 4.69 2.06 3.78
N PHE A 50 4.45 3.31 4.19
CA PHE A 50 5.17 4.45 3.62
C PHE A 50 6.67 4.39 3.92
N LYS A 51 7.06 3.91 5.11
CA LYS A 51 8.49 3.64 5.42
C LYS A 51 9.10 2.60 4.48
N ALA A 52 8.38 1.53 4.16
CA ALA A 52 8.86 0.51 3.23
C ALA A 52 8.96 1.05 1.79
N ILE A 53 8.02 1.89 1.37
CA ILE A 53 8.04 2.56 0.06
C ILE A 53 9.21 3.53 -0.07
N ASP A 54 9.46 4.32 0.97
CA ASP A 54 10.60 5.24 1.04
C ASP A 54 11.92 4.47 1.01
N ALA A 55 12.03 3.40 1.81
CA ALA A 55 13.21 2.53 1.85
C ALA A 55 13.44 1.76 0.55
N SER A 56 12.41 1.47 -0.25
CA SER A 56 12.55 0.79 -1.54
C SER A 56 13.01 1.72 -2.66
N GLY A 57 13.14 3.03 -2.41
CA GLY A 57 13.50 4.02 -3.43
C GLY A 57 12.44 4.21 -4.51
N TYR A 58 11.17 3.95 -4.18
CA TYR A 58 10.06 4.04 -5.12
C TYR A 58 9.93 5.46 -5.70
N GLN A 59 9.95 5.58 -7.04
CA GLN A 59 9.82 6.86 -7.78
C GLN A 59 8.52 6.96 -8.58
N GLY A 60 7.59 6.03 -8.38
CA GLY A 60 6.33 6.01 -9.11
C GLY A 60 5.29 6.98 -8.53
N TRP A 61 4.07 6.87 -9.04
CA TRP A 61 2.97 7.77 -8.65
C TRP A 61 2.12 7.19 -7.51
N PHE A 62 1.55 8.08 -6.72
CA PHE A 62 0.63 7.78 -5.63
C PHE A 62 -0.79 8.25 -5.99
N GLY A 63 -1.79 7.41 -5.72
CA GLY A 63 -3.21 7.74 -5.87
C GLY A 63 -4.02 7.36 -4.63
N ALA A 64 -4.87 8.28 -4.19
CA ALA A 64 -5.85 8.09 -3.12
C ALA A 64 -7.26 8.00 -3.69
#